data_AF-A0A4W5PNC7-F1
#
_entry.id   AF-A0A4W5PNC7-F1
#
_cell.length_a   1.000
_cell.length_b   1.000
_cell.length_c   1.000
_cell.angle_alpha   90.00
_cell.angle_beta   90.00
_cell.angle_gamma   90.00
#
_symmetry.space_group_name_H-M   'P 1'
#
loop_
_entity.id
_entity.type
_entity.pdbx_description
1 polymer ?
#
loop_
_entity_poly.entity_id
_entity_poly.type
_entity_poly.pdbx_seq_one_letter_code
_entity_poly.pdbx_strand_id
1 'polypeptide(L)'
;MSNMVTEILAFILTTSGWVLISSTIPSEYWKVSSLDGTVITTATFWSNLWKTCVTDSTGVSNCKDFPSMLALDGYIQACRGLMISAVCLGFFGSVFALVGMKCTKIGGSDQSKARTACIAGVNFILSGNYHVSARCLFLTPCLSLRSE
;
A
#
# COMPACT_ATOMS: atom_id res chain seq x y z
N MET A 1 -3.00 2.34 34.90
CA MET A 1 -2.25 1.34 34.11
C MET A 1 -2.95 0.99 32.80
N SER A 2 -4.28 0.89 32.72
CA SER A 2 -5.01 0.58 31.46
C SER A 2 -4.64 1.47 30.28
N ASN A 3 -4.56 2.79 30.49
CA ASN A 3 -4.32 3.74 29.39
C ASN A 3 -2.95 3.59 28.70
N MET A 4 -1.89 3.18 29.42
CA MET A 4 -0.56 3.02 28.82
C MET A 4 -0.47 1.74 27.96
N VAL A 5 -1.11 0.65 28.43
CA VAL A 5 -1.15 -0.60 27.67
C VAL A 5 -1.90 -0.40 26.35
N THR A 6 -3.03 0.30 26.37
CA THR A 6 -3.80 0.61 25.16
C THR A 6 -3.01 1.49 24.18
N GLU A 7 -2.29 2.52 24.66
CA GLU A 7 -1.41 3.35 23.81
C GLU A 7 -0.33 2.52 23.11
N ILE A 8 0.37 1.65 23.85
CA ILE A 8 1.45 0.82 23.31
C ILE A 8 0.90 -0.21 22.31
N LEU A 9 -0.21 -0.88 22.64
CA LEU A 9 -0.85 -1.84 21.74
C LEU A 9 -1.32 -1.14 20.45
N ALA A 10 -1.94 0.03 20.55
CA ALA A 10 -2.36 0.81 19.38
C ALA A 10 -1.15 1.20 18.51
N PHE A 11 -0.04 1.60 19.12
CA PHE A 11 1.19 1.93 18.41
C PHE A 11 1.76 0.71 17.66
N ILE A 12 1.83 -0.46 18.30
CA ILE A 12 2.33 -1.69 17.67
C ILE A 12 1.41 -2.11 16.50
N LEU A 13 0.09 -2.10 16.71
CA LEU A 13 -0.88 -2.47 15.68
C LEU A 13 -0.84 -1.53 14.47
N THR A 14 -0.78 -0.23 14.69
CA THR A 14 -0.71 0.76 13.58
C THR A 14 0.62 0.70 12.84
N THR A 15 1.74 0.56 13.56
CA THR A 15 3.07 0.48 12.94
C THR A 15 3.26 -0.82 12.16
N SER A 16 2.80 -1.96 12.68
CA SER A 16 2.81 -3.24 11.96
C SER A 16 1.92 -3.19 10.71
N GLY A 17 0.73 -2.59 10.79
CA GLY A 17 -0.12 -2.36 9.63
C GLY A 17 0.56 -1.52 8.54
N TRP A 18 1.26 -0.46 8.93
CA TRP A 18 2.04 0.36 7.99
C TRP A 18 3.21 -0.40 7.33
N VAL A 19 3.88 -1.30 8.06
CA VAL A 19 4.94 -2.17 7.51
C VAL A 19 4.37 -3.11 6.45
N LEU A 20 3.18 -3.69 6.68
CA LEU A 20 2.48 -4.54 5.71
C LEU A 20 2.09 -3.77 4.44
N ILE A 21 1.60 -2.54 4.59
CA ILE A 21 1.30 -1.64 3.46
C ILE A 21 2.56 -1.38 2.64
N SER A 22 3.69 -1.09 3.30
CA SER A 22 4.98 -0.82 2.64
C SER A 22 5.52 -2.05 1.90
N SER A 23 5.38 -3.24 2.48
CA SER A 23 5.76 -4.52 1.86
C SER A 23 4.92 -4.87 0.62
N THR A 24 3.73 -4.28 0.48
CA THR A 24 2.88 -4.50 -0.69
C THR A 24 3.42 -3.78 -1.94
N ILE A 25 4.20 -2.71 -1.82
CA ILE A 25 4.75 -1.97 -2.98
C ILE A 25 5.61 -2.85 -3.91
N PRO A 26 6.58 -3.63 -3.39
CA PRO A 26 7.40 -4.51 -4.24
C PRO A 26 6.70 -5.82 -4.62
N SER A 27 5.52 -6.15 -4.07
CA SER A 27 4.90 -7.45 -4.30
C SER A 27 4.58 -7.66 -5.79
N GLU A 28 4.87 -8.84 -6.33
CA GLU A 28 4.79 -9.07 -7.78
C GLU A 28 3.37 -9.33 -8.29
N TYR A 29 2.43 -9.56 -7.38
CA TYR A 29 1.08 -10.08 -7.65
C TYR A 29 -0.01 -9.06 -7.32
N TRP A 30 0.00 -7.91 -7.99
CA TRP A 30 -1.07 -6.92 -7.84
C TRP A 30 -2.30 -7.22 -8.67
N LYS A 31 -2.08 -7.74 -9.87
CA LYS A 31 -3.12 -8.20 -10.79
C LYS A 31 -2.67 -9.51 -11.40
N VAL A 32 -3.53 -10.52 -11.34
CA VAL A 32 -3.35 -11.81 -12.01
C VAL A 32 -4.51 -11.98 -12.98
N SER A 33 -4.22 -12.36 -14.21
CA SER A 33 -5.21 -12.60 -15.25
C SER A 33 -4.80 -13.85 -16.02
N SER A 34 -5.71 -14.81 -16.14
CA SER A 34 -5.47 -16.05 -16.88
C SER A 34 -6.28 -16.01 -18.16
N LEU A 35 -5.64 -16.35 -19.29
CA LEU A 35 -6.35 -16.66 -20.52
C LEU A 35 -6.58 -18.18 -20.57
N ASP A 36 -7.82 -18.59 -20.28
CA ASP A 36 -8.28 -19.97 -20.45
C ASP A 36 -8.58 -20.25 -21.94
N GLY A 37 -7.53 -20.51 -22.72
CA GLY A 37 -7.61 -21.00 -24.09
C GLY A 37 -7.51 -22.54 -24.19
N THR A 38 -7.34 -23.06 -25.40
CA THR A 38 -7.03 -24.48 -25.65
C THR A 38 -5.69 -24.86 -24.99
N VAL A 39 -5.46 -26.15 -24.70
CA VAL A 39 -4.28 -26.72 -23.99
C VAL A 39 -2.90 -26.22 -24.48
N ILE A 40 -2.81 -25.67 -25.70
CA ILE A 40 -1.59 -25.18 -26.32
C ILE A 40 -1.34 -23.67 -26.03
N THR A 41 -2.36 -22.87 -25.70
CA THR A 41 -2.30 -21.40 -25.55
C THR A 41 -2.75 -20.89 -24.18
N THR A 42 -2.57 -21.68 -23.11
CA THR A 42 -2.79 -21.20 -21.75
C THR A 42 -1.62 -20.30 -21.33
N ALA A 43 -1.93 -19.03 -21.02
CA ALA A 43 -0.95 -18.07 -20.56
C ALA A 43 -1.47 -17.35 -19.31
N THR A 44 -0.63 -17.28 -18.28
CA THR A 44 -0.92 -16.58 -17.02
C THR A 44 -0.18 -15.26 -17.01
N PHE A 45 -0.92 -14.17 -16.94
CA PHE A 45 -0.39 -12.82 -16.87
C PHE A 45 -0.41 -12.37 -15.42
N TRP A 46 0.71 -11.88 -14.92
CA TRP A 46 0.77 -11.17 -13.65
C TRP A 46 1.41 -9.80 -13.84
N SER A 47 0.83 -8.80 -13.20
CA SER A 47 1.32 -7.43 -13.27
C SER A 47 1.47 -6.86 -11.87
N ASN A 48 2.61 -6.23 -11.64
CA ASN A 48 2.87 -5.36 -10.50
C ASN A 48 2.71 -3.90 -10.95
N LEU A 49 2.92 -2.95 -10.03
CA LEU A 49 3.01 -1.53 -10.25
C LEU A 49 4.18 -1.12 -11.17
N TRP A 50 5.19 -1.97 -11.35
CA TRP A 50 6.45 -1.65 -12.05
C TRP A 50 6.69 -2.46 -13.32
N LYS A 51 6.21 -3.70 -13.38
CA LYS A 51 6.46 -4.64 -14.46
C LYS A 51 5.24 -5.51 -14.71
N THR A 52 5.12 -6.00 -15.93
CA THR A 52 4.15 -7.02 -16.33
C THR A 52 4.91 -8.26 -16.79
N CYS A 53 4.43 -9.43 -16.45
CA CYS A 53 5.04 -10.70 -16.82
C CYS A 53 3.96 -11.67 -17.31
N VAL A 54 4.37 -12.57 -18.18
CA VAL A 54 3.54 -13.65 -18.70
C VAL A 54 4.27 -14.98 -18.54
N THR A 55 3.55 -16.02 -18.13
CA THR A 55 4.03 -17.40 -18.22
C THR A 55 3.17 -18.18 -19.18
N ASP A 56 3.81 -18.65 -20.24
CA ASP A 56 3.21 -19.47 -21.28
C ASP A 56 3.13 -20.95 -20.86
N SER A 57 2.43 -21.76 -21.64
CA SER A 57 2.23 -23.20 -21.45
C SER A 57 3.53 -24.02 -21.40
N THR A 58 4.65 -23.46 -21.85
CA THR A 58 6.00 -24.05 -21.77
C THR A 58 6.67 -23.85 -20.40
N GLY A 59 6.05 -23.10 -19.48
CA GLY A 59 6.60 -22.77 -18.17
C GLY A 59 7.66 -21.66 -18.19
N VAL A 60 7.90 -21.02 -19.34
CA VAL A 60 8.83 -19.89 -19.47
C VAL A 60 8.13 -18.59 -19.07
N SER A 61 8.72 -17.85 -18.13
CA SER A 61 8.24 -16.54 -17.69
C SER A 61 8.98 -15.40 -18.42
N ASN A 62 8.26 -14.61 -19.20
CA ASN A 62 8.79 -13.42 -19.86
C ASN A 62 8.29 -12.17 -19.13
N CYS A 63 9.20 -11.39 -18.55
CA CYS A 63 8.88 -10.14 -17.85
C CYS A 63 9.29 -8.92 -18.67
N LYS A 64 8.43 -7.91 -18.70
CA LYS A 64 8.66 -6.63 -19.35
C LYS A 64 8.33 -5.49 -18.40
N ASP A 65 9.30 -4.62 -18.17
CA ASP A 65 9.07 -3.38 -17.43
C ASP A 65 8.16 -2.44 -18.23
N PHE A 66 7.33 -1.68 -17.52
CA PHE A 66 6.51 -0.68 -18.19
C PHE A 66 7.40 0.38 -18.84
N PRO A 67 7.15 0.74 -20.12
CA PRO A 67 7.87 1.84 -20.75
C PRO A 67 7.68 3.12 -19.92
N SER A 68 8.67 4.01 -20.00
CA SER A 68 8.81 5.24 -19.22
C SER A 68 7.50 6.01 -18.98
N MET A 69 7.42 6.74 -17.85
CA MET A 69 6.20 7.38 -17.32
C MET A 69 5.34 8.18 -18.31
N LEU A 70 5.88 8.56 -19.47
CA LEU A 70 5.21 9.35 -20.50
C LEU A 70 4.34 8.52 -21.47
N ALA A 71 4.54 7.20 -21.55
CA ALA A 71 3.78 6.30 -22.44
C ALA A 71 2.87 5.32 -21.68
N LEU A 72 2.78 5.48 -20.35
CA LEU A 72 2.04 4.58 -19.47
C LEU A 72 0.66 5.16 -19.11
N ASP A 73 -0.32 4.28 -18.93
CA ASP A 73 -1.69 4.68 -18.61
C ASP A 73 -1.75 5.49 -17.31
N GLY A 74 -2.50 6.60 -17.33
CA GLY A 74 -2.49 7.61 -16.26
C GLY A 74 -2.91 7.05 -14.89
N TYR A 75 -3.72 5.98 -14.87
CA TYR A 75 -4.12 5.35 -13.61
C TYR A 75 -2.94 4.69 -12.87
N ILE A 76 -1.93 4.15 -13.57
CA ILE A 76 -0.76 3.52 -12.91
C ILE A 76 0.10 4.60 -12.24
N GLN A 77 0.26 5.76 -12.89
CA GLN A 77 1.00 6.88 -12.31
C GLN A 77 0.28 7.44 -11.08
N ALA A 78 -1.05 7.56 -11.12
CA ALA A 78 -1.85 7.95 -9.96
C ALA A 78 -1.71 6.93 -8.81
N CYS A 79 -1.78 5.63 -9.09
CA CYS A 79 -1.57 4.58 -8.07
C CYS A 79 -0.18 4.67 -7.43
N ARG A 80 0.89 4.91 -8.21
CA ARG A 80 2.25 5.12 -7.68
C ARG A 80 2.30 6.32 -6.73
N GLY A 81 1.72 7.45 -7.14
CA GLY A 81 1.64 8.65 -6.30
C GLY A 81 0.91 8.40 -4.98
N LEU A 82 -0.26 7.76 -5.04
CA LEU A 82 -1.06 7.41 -3.87
C LEU A 82 -0.30 6.46 -2.92
N MET A 83 0.35 5.42 -3.44
CA MET A 83 1.14 4.49 -2.63
C MET A 83 2.34 5.14 -1.94
N ILE A 84 3.07 6.00 -2.65
CA ILE A 84 4.20 6.75 -2.08
C ILE A 84 3.70 7.70 -0.98
N SER A 85 2.61 8.44 -1.24
CA SER A 85 2.01 9.32 -0.23
C SER A 85 1.54 8.56 1.02
N ALA A 86 0.97 7.36 0.85
CA ALA A 86 0.56 6.50 1.95
C ALA A 86 1.74 6.12 2.84
N VAL A 87 2.88 5.73 2.24
CA VAL A 87 4.10 5.38 2.99
C VAL A 87 4.67 6.59 3.71
N CYS A 88 4.77 7.74 3.05
CA CYS A 88 5.27 8.98 3.66
C CYS A 88 4.41 9.41 4.87
N LEU A 89 3.08 9.41 4.71
CA LEU A 89 2.16 9.76 5.80
C LEU A 89 2.24 8.77 6.97
N GLY A 90 2.39 7.48 6.69
CA GLY A 90 2.60 6.48 7.73
C GLY A 90 3.92 6.65 8.47
N PHE A 91 5.01 7.00 7.77
CA PHE A 91 6.29 7.30 8.39
C PHE A 91 6.21 8.51 9.34
N PHE A 92 5.64 9.63 8.87
CA PHE A 92 5.41 10.80 9.73
C PHE A 92 4.45 10.49 10.88
N GLY A 93 3.42 9.66 10.63
CA GLY A 93 2.51 9.14 11.65
C GLY A 93 3.23 8.36 12.75
N SER A 94 4.14 7.45 12.40
CA SER A 94 4.96 6.70 13.37
C SER A 94 5.85 7.63 14.21
N VAL A 95 6.49 8.63 13.60
CA VAL A 95 7.31 9.61 14.32
C VAL A 95 6.46 10.42 15.29
N PHE A 96 5.30 10.94 14.86
CA PHE A 96 4.40 11.67 15.75
C PHE A 96 3.81 10.80 16.84
N ALA A 97 3.52 9.52 16.57
CA ALA A 97 3.03 8.59 17.58
C ALA A 97 4.09 8.37 18.66
N LEU A 98 5.36 8.14 18.29
CA LEU A 98 6.47 8.00 19.23
C LEU A 98 6.63 9.23 20.13
N VAL A 99 6.53 10.44 19.57
CA VAL A 99 6.63 11.70 20.34
C VAL A 99 5.40 11.93 21.23
N GLY A 100 4.22 11.51 20.77
CA GLY A 100 2.94 11.71 21.47
C GLY A 100 2.70 10.78 22.65
N MET A 101 3.41 9.65 22.74
CA MET A 101 3.24 8.69 23.83
C MET A 101 3.74 9.23 25.18
N LYS A 102 3.02 8.88 26.26
CA LYS A 102 3.39 9.27 27.63
C LYS A 102 4.75 8.72 28.08
N CYS A 103 5.16 7.57 27.54
CA CYS A 103 6.44 6.94 27.84
C CYS A 103 7.65 7.69 27.22
N THR A 104 7.42 8.56 26.24
CA THR A 104 8.49 9.31 25.57
C THR A 104 8.76 10.61 26.32
N LYS A 105 9.96 10.71 26.89
CA LYS A 105 10.43 11.85 27.70
C LYS A 105 10.96 13.01 26.84
N ILE A 106 10.26 13.33 25.76
CA ILE A 106 10.41 14.61 25.06
C ILE A 106 9.57 15.61 25.85
N GLY A 107 10.20 16.68 26.35
CA GLY A 107 9.54 17.70 27.18
C GLY A 107 8.29 18.27 26.52
N GLY A 108 7.30 18.66 27.32
CA GLY A 108 6.02 19.18 26.83
C GLY A 108 4.88 18.92 27.82
N SER A 109 3.79 19.69 27.69
CA SER A 109 2.57 19.49 28.48
C SER A 109 1.82 18.23 28.02
N ASP A 110 1.13 17.53 28.93
CA ASP A 110 0.29 16.37 28.59
C ASP A 110 -0.74 16.67 27.49
N GLN A 111 -1.24 17.91 27.43
CA GLN A 111 -2.16 18.35 26.38
C GLN A 111 -1.50 18.33 24.99
N SER A 112 -0.24 18.78 24.89
CA SER A 112 0.50 18.79 23.62
C SER A 112 0.81 17.37 23.14
N LYS A 113 1.14 16.45 24.05
CA LYS A 113 1.37 15.03 23.75
C LYS A 113 0.10 14.36 23.24
N ALA A 114 -1.04 14.59 23.90
CA ALA A 114 -2.34 14.08 23.46
C ALA A 114 -2.73 14.61 22.07
N ARG A 115 -2.45 15.89 21.77
CA ARG A 115 -2.71 16.46 20.45
C ARG A 115 -1.84 15.83 19.37
N THR A 116 -0.54 15.62 19.65
CA THR A 116 0.38 14.95 18.71
C THR A 116 -0.02 13.50 18.48
N ALA A 117 -0.43 12.76 19.52
CA ALA A 117 -0.94 11.40 19.40
C ALA A 117 -2.22 11.34 18.53
N CYS A 118 -3.11 12.33 18.67
CA CYS A 118 -4.30 12.44 17.82
C CYS A 118 -3.93 12.70 16.35
N ILE A 119 -2.99 13.62 16.08
CA ILE A 119 -2.48 13.89 14.73
C ILE A 119 -1.84 12.65 14.12
N ALA A 120 -1.09 11.88 14.91
CA ALA A 120 -0.51 10.61 14.46
C ALA A 120 -1.59 9.61 14.02
N GLY A 121 -2.64 9.44 14.82
CA GLY A 121 -3.78 8.57 14.48
C GLY A 121 -4.47 8.98 13.18
N VAL A 122 -4.70 10.27 12.97
CA VAL A 122 -5.29 10.78 11.71
C VAL A 122 -4.40 10.48 10.51
N ASN A 123 -3.08 10.63 10.64
CA ASN A 123 -2.13 10.30 9.57
C ASN A 123 -2.16 8.80 9.21
N PHE A 124 -2.25 7.89 10.20
CA PHE A 124 -2.40 6.46 9.93
C PHE A 124 -3.71 6.13 9.22
N ILE A 125 -4.82 6.77 9.60
CA ILE A 125 -6.11 6.59 8.94
C ILE A 125 -6.03 7.07 7.47
N LEU A 126 -5.46 8.24 7.23
CA LEU A 126 -5.24 8.77 5.88
C LEU A 126 -4.35 7.83 5.05
N SER A 127 -3.22 7.38 5.60
CA SER A 127 -2.32 6.41 4.97
C SER A 127 -3.05 5.14 4.52
N GLY A 128 -3.90 4.58 5.40
CA GLY A 128 -4.73 3.41 5.08
C GLY A 128 -5.73 3.69 3.94
N ASN A 129 -6.39 4.85 3.95
CA ASN A 129 -7.31 5.24 2.88
C ASN A 129 -6.60 5.37 1.53
N TYR A 130 -5.44 6.04 1.47
CA TYR A 130 -4.66 6.16 0.23
C TYR A 130 -4.23 4.80 -0.33
N HIS A 131 -3.84 3.86 0.55
CA HIS A 131 -3.51 2.50 0.14
C HIS A 131 -4.71 1.76 -0.46
N VAL A 132 -5.88 1.82 0.20
CA VAL A 132 -7.11 1.18 -0.30
C VAL A 132 -7.55 1.81 -1.61
N SER A 133 -7.53 3.14 -1.73
CA SER A 133 -7.87 3.84 -2.97
C SER A 133 -6.92 3.48 -4.11
N ALA A 134 -5.61 3.35 -3.86
CA ALA A 134 -4.65 2.91 -4.88
C ALA A 134 -4.94 1.49 -5.36
N ARG A 135 -5.24 0.55 -4.45
CA ARG A 135 -5.64 -0.81 -4.80
C ARG A 135 -6.94 -0.84 -5.59
N CYS A 136 -7.96 -0.11 -5.15
CA CYS A 136 -9.23 0.00 -5.87
C CYS A 136 -9.01 0.53 -7.29
N LEU A 137 -8.26 1.64 -7.43
CA LEU A 137 -7.97 2.23 -8.73
C LEU A 137 -7.22 1.26 -9.65
N PHE A 138 -6.26 0.50 -9.12
CA PHE A 138 -5.50 -0.49 -9.89
C PHE A 138 -6.37 -1.68 -10.37
N LEU A 139 -7.36 -2.09 -9.58
CA LEU A 139 -8.28 -3.20 -9.90
C LEU A 139 -9.51 -2.77 -10.73
N THR A 140 -9.90 -1.49 -10.70
CA THR A 140 -11.07 -0.94 -11.41
C THR A 140 -11.16 -1.35 -12.89
N PRO A 141 -10.10 -1.25 -13.73
CA PRO A 141 -10.18 -1.67 -15.13
C PRO A 141 -10.45 -3.17 -15.31
N CYS A 142 -10.23 -4.00 -14.29
CA CYS A 142 -10.56 -5.42 -14.32
C CYS A 142 -12.04 -5.68 -14.04
N LEU A 143 -12.70 -4.84 -13.23
CA LEU A 143 -14.14 -4.95 -12.96
C LEU A 143 -14.96 -4.56 -14.18
N SER A 144 -14.57 -3.49 -14.89
CA SER A 144 -15.25 -3.04 -16.10
C SER A 144 -15.20 -4.07 -17.23
N LEU A 145 -14.10 -4.84 -17.36
CA LEU A 145 -13.97 -5.93 -18.34
C LEU A 145 -14.72 -7.22 -17.96
N ARG A 146 -15.20 -7.37 -16.72
CA ARG A 146 -16.05 -8.51 -16.30
C ARG A 146 -17.54 -8.20 -16.48
N SER A 147 -17.91 -6.92 -16.55
CA SER A 147 -19.30 -6.44 -16.64
C SER A 147 -19.82 -6.27 -18.08
N GLU A 148 -18.95 -6.39 -19.08
CA GLU A 148 -19.32 -6.57 -20.50
C GLU A 148 -19.17 -8.04 -20.88
#